data_AF-A0A2N1PDB2-F1
#
_entry.id   AF-A0A2N1PDB2-F1
#
_cell.length_a   1.000
_cell.length_b   1.000
_cell.length_c   1.000
_cell.angle_alpha   90.00
_cell.angle_beta   90.00
_cell.angle_gamma   90.00
#
_symmetry.space_group_name_H-M   'P 1'
#
loop_
_entity.id
_entity.type
_entity.pdbx_description
1 polymer ?
#
loop_
_entity_poly.entity_id
_entity_poly.type
_entity_poly.pdbx_seq_one_letter_code
_entity_poly.pdbx_strand_id
1 'polypeptide(L)'
;MSESIKIYIQDLFRYLEIYETNYAAFETEAFFQTYNGIFAVFQALRQQRDKAVDVDRVFLEKIKQSPLSSSDLRQFTIQVMITFFESEADTDGTSNQAYLYCRDLRPVKRDAAFFEEHLVPILLREGSLNNNLKLNDFFLKEISRYINKFARATKADISPEQFDALPGHHKLLELSRRRLDLGDQLVKDRNSLEFQLQRIGVFNKLSEKNKTFDHYLREWHYLITTSFWARLKSSLSELWGKFKGLFKSFNYFRLSLVQRKPAYLFYGLIIIIFILLAIYVPMKWNSYSLEKYQHFEKQAAETQQAISK
;
A
#
# COMPACT_ATOMS: atom_id res chain seq x y z
N MET A 1 -3.54 26.99 -25.01
CA MET A 1 -2.66 26.06 -24.25
C MET A 1 -2.04 26.75 -23.03
N SER A 2 -1.26 27.83 -23.18
CA SER A 2 -0.66 28.56 -22.04
C SER A 2 -1.69 29.16 -21.07
N GLU A 3 -2.77 29.79 -21.57
CA GLU A 3 -3.85 30.31 -20.71
C GLU A 3 -4.48 29.21 -19.83
N SER A 4 -4.72 28.05 -20.43
CA SER A 4 -5.41 26.94 -19.78
C SER A 4 -4.56 26.27 -18.71
N ILE A 5 -3.26 26.05 -18.94
CA ILE A 5 -2.38 25.46 -17.91
C ILE A 5 -2.22 26.39 -16.71
N LYS A 6 -2.18 27.71 -16.91
CA LYS A 6 -2.12 28.68 -15.80
C LYS A 6 -3.35 28.57 -14.89
N ILE A 7 -4.53 28.36 -15.44
CA ILE A 7 -5.76 28.11 -14.67
C ILE A 7 -5.62 26.81 -13.85
N TYR A 8 -5.17 25.72 -14.47
CA TYR A 8 -4.95 24.47 -13.73
C TYR A 8 -3.93 24.63 -12.60
N ILE A 9 -2.86 25.40 -12.80
CA ILE A 9 -1.88 25.69 -11.73
C ILE A 9 -2.55 26.49 -10.61
N GLN A 10 -3.35 27.50 -10.93
CA GLN A 10 -4.11 28.24 -9.91
C GLN A 10 -5.05 27.33 -9.12
N ASP A 11 -5.78 26.44 -9.81
CA ASP A 11 -6.65 25.46 -9.17
C ASP A 11 -5.88 24.48 -8.29
N LEU A 12 -4.71 24.01 -8.74
CA LEU A 12 -3.85 23.14 -7.94
C LEU A 12 -3.50 23.79 -6.61
N PHE A 13 -3.04 25.05 -6.63
CA PHE A 13 -2.70 25.78 -5.41
C PHE A 13 -3.93 26.08 -4.54
N ARG A 14 -5.09 26.34 -5.14
CA ARG A 14 -6.36 26.44 -4.42
C ARG A 14 -6.72 25.15 -3.70
N TYR A 15 -6.52 23.98 -4.31
CA TYR A 15 -6.73 22.69 -3.64
C TYR A 15 -5.76 22.47 -2.47
N LEU A 16 -4.50 22.92 -2.59
CA LEU A 16 -3.54 22.88 -1.48
C LEU A 16 -4.00 23.76 -0.31
N GLU A 17 -4.51 24.95 -0.59
CA GLU A 17 -5.05 25.86 0.43
C GLU A 17 -6.32 25.29 1.09
N ILE A 18 -7.24 24.70 0.31
CA ILE A 18 -8.42 24.02 0.85
C ILE A 18 -8.00 22.87 1.76
N TYR A 19 -7.01 22.06 1.34
CA TYR A 19 -6.50 20.97 2.17
C TYR A 19 -5.95 21.45 3.52
N GLU A 20 -5.27 22.61 3.52
CA GLU A 20 -4.65 23.21 4.70
C GLU A 20 -5.66 23.88 5.65
N THR A 21 -6.71 24.49 5.10
CA THR A 21 -7.62 25.34 5.88
C THR A 21 -8.98 24.69 6.15
N ASN A 22 -9.47 23.85 5.24
CA ASN A 22 -10.76 23.18 5.30
C ASN A 22 -10.72 21.80 4.63
N TYR A 23 -10.07 20.85 5.29
CA TYR A 23 -9.91 19.49 4.77
C TYR A 23 -11.24 18.79 4.42
N ALA A 24 -12.34 19.13 5.10
CA ALA A 24 -13.65 18.53 4.81
C ALA A 24 -14.18 18.91 3.41
N ALA A 25 -13.77 20.04 2.86
CA ALA A 25 -14.10 20.47 1.50
C ALA A 25 -13.08 20.00 0.45
N PHE A 26 -12.06 19.25 0.83
CA PHE A 26 -11.02 18.78 -0.10
C PHE A 26 -11.52 17.61 -0.95
N GLU A 27 -11.56 17.82 -2.26
CA GLU A 27 -11.97 16.81 -3.24
C GLU A 27 -10.74 16.11 -3.85
N THR A 28 -10.48 14.88 -3.38
CA THR A 28 -9.28 14.11 -3.80
C THR A 28 -9.25 13.80 -5.29
N GLU A 29 -10.38 13.42 -5.88
CA GLU A 29 -10.43 13.08 -7.32
C GLU A 29 -10.25 14.32 -8.21
N ALA A 30 -10.82 15.45 -7.81
CA ALA A 30 -10.66 16.71 -8.55
C ALA A 30 -9.20 17.18 -8.48
N PHE A 31 -8.55 17.06 -7.32
CA PHE A 31 -7.12 17.29 -7.18
C PHE A 31 -6.30 16.42 -8.13
N PHE A 32 -6.59 15.11 -8.23
CA PHE A 32 -5.89 14.21 -9.16
C PHE A 32 -6.06 14.62 -10.63
N GLN A 33 -7.27 15.00 -11.02
CA GLN A 33 -7.54 15.45 -12.39
C GLN A 33 -6.75 16.72 -12.72
N THR A 34 -6.75 17.71 -11.82
CA THR A 34 -5.97 18.93 -11.97
C THR A 34 -4.47 18.64 -12.05
N TYR A 35 -3.94 17.81 -11.14
CA TYR A 35 -2.52 17.41 -11.15
C TYR A 35 -2.14 16.75 -12.47
N ASN A 36 -2.89 15.74 -12.90
CA ASN A 36 -2.60 14.98 -14.12
C ASN A 36 -2.77 15.85 -15.37
N GLY A 37 -3.73 16.78 -15.38
CA GLY A 37 -3.94 17.73 -16.47
C GLY A 37 -2.74 18.65 -16.68
N ILE A 38 -2.09 19.09 -15.59
CA ILE A 38 -0.84 19.87 -15.65
C ILE A 38 0.31 19.00 -16.16
N PHE A 39 0.47 17.80 -15.59
CA PHE A 39 1.53 16.88 -15.95
C PHE A 39 1.50 16.50 -17.45
N ALA A 40 0.30 16.25 -17.99
CA ALA A 40 0.10 15.80 -19.37
C ALA A 40 0.66 16.77 -20.44
N VAL A 41 0.85 18.05 -20.10
CA VAL A 41 1.33 19.05 -21.07
C VAL A 41 2.83 19.31 -20.98
N PHE A 42 3.57 18.71 -20.03
CA PHE A 42 5.00 18.97 -19.85
C PHE A 42 5.82 18.64 -21.09
N GLN A 43 5.57 17.49 -21.73
CA GLN A 43 6.27 17.11 -22.97
C GLN A 43 5.96 18.05 -24.13
N ALA A 44 4.73 18.57 -24.19
CA ALA A 44 4.35 19.56 -25.21
C ALA A 44 5.02 20.93 -24.96
N LEU A 45 5.25 21.29 -23.69
CA LEU A 45 5.97 22.51 -23.30
C LEU A 45 7.46 22.43 -23.64
N ARG A 46 8.05 21.23 -23.62
CA ARG A 46 9.43 21.00 -24.09
C ARG A 46 9.70 21.57 -25.48
N GLN A 47 8.70 21.53 -26.36
CA GLN A 47 8.78 22.05 -27.73
C GLN A 47 8.41 23.54 -27.85
N GLN A 48 7.95 24.17 -26.76
CA GLN A 48 7.42 25.52 -26.73
C GLN A 48 8.11 26.34 -25.64
N ARG A 49 9.39 26.63 -25.85
CA ARG A 49 10.31 27.24 -24.88
C ARG A 49 9.74 28.43 -24.12
N ASP A 50 9.25 29.46 -24.82
CA ASP A 50 8.74 30.68 -24.16
C ASP A 50 7.58 30.37 -23.23
N LYS A 51 6.74 29.40 -23.58
CA LYS A 51 5.63 28.96 -22.73
C LYS A 51 6.11 28.15 -21.53
N ALA A 52 7.16 27.35 -21.67
CA ALA A 52 7.77 26.65 -20.54
C ALA A 52 8.32 27.64 -19.51
N VAL A 53 9.02 28.69 -19.97
CA VAL A 53 9.52 29.77 -19.11
C VAL A 53 8.38 30.50 -18.39
N ASP A 54 7.30 30.83 -19.10
CA ASP A 54 6.12 31.46 -18.49
C ASP A 54 5.47 30.57 -17.43
N VAL A 55 5.35 29.27 -17.70
CA VAL A 55 4.78 28.29 -16.76
C VAL A 55 5.66 28.15 -15.52
N ASP A 56 6.98 28.05 -15.69
CA ASP A 56 7.96 28.02 -14.60
C ASP A 56 7.83 29.25 -13.69
N ARG A 57 7.69 30.45 -14.27
CA ARG A 57 7.47 31.69 -13.51
C ARG A 57 6.17 31.65 -12.70
N VAL A 58 5.08 31.18 -13.30
CA VAL A 58 3.78 31.06 -12.60
C VAL A 58 3.87 30.08 -11.44
N PHE A 59 4.56 28.95 -11.62
CA PHE A 59 4.84 28.04 -10.51
C PHE A 59 5.66 28.74 -9.42
N LEU A 60 6.77 29.39 -9.76
CA LEU A 60 7.64 30.06 -8.80
C LEU A 60 6.89 31.11 -7.98
N GLU A 61 6.07 31.93 -8.63
CA GLU A 61 5.23 32.94 -7.96
C GLU A 61 4.28 32.30 -6.96
N LYS A 62 3.59 31.22 -7.35
CA LYS A 62 2.66 30.50 -6.47
C LYS A 62 3.37 29.77 -5.33
N ILE A 63 4.53 29.18 -5.59
CA ILE A 63 5.35 28.48 -4.59
C ILE A 63 5.82 29.45 -3.50
N LYS A 64 6.20 30.68 -3.86
CA LYS A 64 6.69 31.68 -2.91
C LYS A 64 5.61 32.24 -1.96
N GLN A 65 4.33 32.01 -2.26
CA GLN A 65 3.22 32.54 -1.45
C GLN A 65 3.07 31.85 -0.09
N SER A 66 3.49 30.60 0.04
CA SER A 66 3.39 29.83 1.29
C SER A 66 4.59 28.88 1.47
N PRO A 67 5.04 28.62 2.71
CA PRO A 67 6.12 27.66 2.97
C PRO A 67 5.80 26.27 2.44
N LEU A 68 6.78 25.57 1.84
CA LEU A 68 6.60 24.20 1.34
C LEU A 68 6.18 23.21 2.44
N SER A 69 6.59 23.48 3.68
CA SER A 69 6.33 22.65 4.85
C SER A 69 4.99 22.96 5.55
N SER A 70 4.11 23.79 4.96
CA SER A 70 2.80 24.10 5.56
C SER A 70 1.89 22.87 5.65
N SER A 71 2.00 21.94 4.72
CA SER A 71 1.32 20.64 4.76
C SER A 71 2.12 19.57 4.02
N ASP A 72 1.93 18.31 4.44
CA ASP A 72 2.47 17.15 3.72
C ASP A 72 2.03 17.21 2.24
N LEU A 73 0.76 17.48 1.95
CA LEU A 73 0.23 17.53 0.58
C LEU A 73 0.94 18.59 -0.27
N ARG A 74 1.15 19.81 0.25
CA ARG A 74 1.88 20.87 -0.46
C ARG A 74 3.30 20.44 -0.76
N GLN A 75 3.98 19.88 0.23
CA GLN A 75 5.36 19.43 0.07
C GLN A 75 5.47 18.36 -1.03
N PHE A 76 4.64 17.31 -0.99
CA PHE A 76 4.64 16.27 -2.02
C PHE A 76 4.29 16.83 -3.40
N THR A 77 3.20 17.57 -3.50
CA THR A 77 2.69 18.11 -4.77
C THR A 77 3.74 18.95 -5.46
N ILE A 78 4.29 19.95 -4.76
CA ILE A 78 5.24 20.89 -5.35
C ILE A 78 6.56 20.18 -5.65
N GLN A 79 7.11 19.42 -4.69
CA GLN A 79 8.43 18.80 -4.88
C GLN A 79 8.40 17.77 -6.02
N VAL A 80 7.34 16.96 -6.12
CA VAL A 80 7.23 15.96 -7.19
C VAL A 80 6.94 16.63 -8.53
N MET A 81 5.93 17.52 -8.61
CA MET A 81 5.52 18.16 -9.86
C MET A 81 6.64 18.99 -10.48
N ILE A 82 7.32 19.81 -9.69
CA ILE A 82 8.37 20.72 -10.19
C ILE A 82 9.61 19.95 -10.63
N THR A 83 9.93 18.84 -9.97
CA THR A 83 11.04 17.98 -10.39
C THR A 83 10.71 17.31 -11.72
N PHE A 84 9.47 16.84 -11.92
CA PHE A 84 9.05 16.34 -13.23
C PHE A 84 9.04 17.42 -14.30
N PHE A 85 8.61 18.64 -13.96
CA PHE A 85 8.61 19.76 -14.89
C PHE A 85 10.03 20.05 -15.41
N GLU A 86 11.01 20.11 -14.50
CA GLU A 86 12.42 20.26 -14.90
C GLU A 86 12.86 19.11 -15.82
N SER A 87 12.60 17.86 -15.44
CA SER A 87 13.13 16.72 -16.19
C SER A 87 12.43 16.50 -17.55
N GLU A 88 11.17 16.93 -17.71
CA GLU A 88 10.40 16.75 -18.94
C GLU A 88 10.36 17.98 -19.84
N ALA A 89 10.18 19.17 -19.28
CA ALA A 89 9.95 20.41 -20.03
C ALA A 89 11.21 21.27 -20.20
N ASP A 90 12.15 21.27 -19.24
CA ASP A 90 13.39 22.02 -19.40
C ASP A 90 14.34 21.30 -20.36
N THR A 91 14.95 22.07 -21.26
CA THR A 91 15.85 21.54 -22.31
C THR A 91 17.24 22.14 -22.25
N ASP A 92 17.36 23.36 -21.76
CA ASP A 92 18.57 24.16 -21.83
C ASP A 92 18.86 24.94 -20.53
N GLY A 93 18.14 24.65 -19.45
CA GLY A 93 18.34 25.30 -18.15
C GLY A 93 17.58 26.61 -18.00
N THR A 94 16.66 26.94 -18.91
CA THR A 94 15.99 28.26 -18.91
C THR A 94 14.61 28.26 -18.27
N SER A 95 13.97 27.11 -18.11
CA SER A 95 12.67 26.97 -17.42
C SER A 95 12.80 26.09 -16.17
N ASN A 96 13.68 26.48 -15.24
CA ASN A 96 13.97 25.72 -14.03
C ASN A 96 14.04 26.56 -12.75
N GLN A 97 13.57 27.81 -12.77
CA GLN A 97 13.67 28.70 -11.61
C GLN A 97 12.84 28.19 -10.43
N ALA A 98 11.64 27.66 -10.70
CA ALA A 98 10.83 27.01 -9.67
C ALA A 98 11.56 25.79 -9.09
N TYR A 99 12.21 24.99 -9.94
CA TYR A 99 12.97 23.82 -9.52
C TYR A 99 14.17 24.19 -8.66
N LEU A 100 15.00 25.15 -9.09
CA LEU A 100 16.16 25.61 -8.33
C LEU A 100 15.73 26.13 -6.95
N TYR A 101 14.68 26.95 -6.90
CA TYR A 101 14.12 27.43 -5.64
C TYR A 101 13.69 26.28 -4.72
N CYS A 102 12.92 25.31 -5.22
CA CYS A 102 12.48 24.16 -4.43
C CYS A 102 13.65 23.27 -3.99
N ARG A 103 14.64 23.05 -4.86
CA ARG A 103 15.84 22.26 -4.60
C ARG A 103 16.72 22.91 -3.54
N ASP A 104 16.83 24.22 -3.53
CA ASP A 104 17.61 24.97 -2.54
C ASP A 104 17.04 24.87 -1.12
N LEU A 105 15.73 24.62 -1.00
CA LEU A 105 15.08 24.37 0.28
C LEU A 105 15.25 22.92 0.79
N ARG A 106 15.75 21.99 -0.03
CA ARG A 106 15.88 20.58 0.35
C ARG A 106 17.12 20.33 1.22
N PRO A 107 17.04 19.39 2.19
CA PRO A 107 18.23 18.88 2.89
C PRO A 107 19.14 18.08 1.95
N VAL A 108 18.57 17.39 0.97
CA VAL A 108 19.30 16.58 -0.02
C VAL A 108 19.05 17.16 -1.42
N LYS A 109 20.14 17.53 -2.12
CA LYS A 109 20.04 18.20 -3.43
C LYS A 109 19.86 17.26 -4.61
N ARG A 110 20.11 15.96 -4.45
CA ARG A 110 19.92 14.95 -5.51
C ARG A 110 18.48 14.47 -5.48
N ASP A 111 17.77 14.58 -6.60
CA ASP A 111 16.32 14.35 -6.68
C ASP A 111 15.91 12.96 -6.17
N ALA A 112 16.52 11.91 -6.71
CA ALA A 112 16.22 10.54 -6.32
C ALA A 112 16.46 10.28 -4.83
N ALA A 113 17.61 10.73 -4.31
CA ALA A 113 17.95 10.57 -2.89
C ALA A 113 17.02 11.40 -2.00
N PHE A 114 16.59 12.59 -2.43
CA PHE A 114 15.60 13.37 -1.69
C PHE A 114 14.23 12.67 -1.66
N PHE A 115 13.80 12.07 -2.77
CA PHE A 115 12.55 11.33 -2.79
C PHE A 115 12.62 10.11 -1.87
N GLU A 116 13.68 9.33 -1.98
CA GLU A 116 13.90 8.09 -1.24
C GLU A 116 14.09 8.30 0.26
N GLU A 117 14.96 9.23 0.64
CA GLU A 117 15.41 9.40 2.02
C GLU A 117 14.62 10.45 2.80
N HIS A 118 13.82 11.29 2.11
CA HIS A 118 13.04 12.35 2.76
C HIS A 118 11.54 12.25 2.48
N LEU A 119 11.11 12.21 1.21
CA LEU A 119 9.68 12.19 0.88
C LEU A 119 9.00 10.87 1.23
N VAL A 120 9.56 9.72 0.84
CA VAL A 120 8.94 8.41 1.12
C VAL A 120 8.82 8.14 2.63
N PRO A 121 9.81 8.45 3.49
CA PRO A 121 9.64 8.35 4.94
C PRO A 121 8.49 9.19 5.48
N ILE A 122 8.31 10.43 5.00
CA ILE A 122 7.17 11.28 5.38
C ILE A 122 5.87 10.62 4.93
N LEU A 123 5.82 10.09 3.70
CA LEU A 123 4.63 9.49 3.11
C LEU A 123 4.14 8.29 3.92
N LEU A 124 5.08 7.49 4.45
CA LEU A 124 4.78 6.26 5.17
C LEU A 124 4.63 6.44 6.69
N ARG A 125 4.76 7.68 7.18
CA ARG A 125 4.51 8.04 8.59
C ARG A 125 3.01 7.96 8.90
N GLU A 126 2.69 7.53 10.13
CA GLU A 126 1.31 7.58 10.62
C GLU A 126 0.76 9.02 10.60
N GLY A 127 -0.48 9.20 10.17
CA GLY A 127 -1.10 10.51 10.04
C GLY A 127 -0.73 11.28 8.77
N SER A 128 0.23 10.81 7.96
CA SER A 128 0.61 11.52 6.73
C SER A 128 -0.58 11.68 5.80
N LEU A 129 -0.63 12.83 5.13
CA LEU A 129 -1.71 13.18 4.22
C LEU A 129 -3.10 13.07 4.86
N ASN A 130 -3.24 13.38 6.15
CA ASN A 130 -4.50 13.23 6.91
C ASN A 130 -5.08 11.81 6.84
N ASN A 131 -4.21 10.79 6.75
CA ASN A 131 -4.56 9.38 6.52
C ASN A 131 -5.36 9.12 5.23
N ASN A 132 -5.25 10.01 4.24
CA ASN A 132 -5.86 9.80 2.94
C ASN A 132 -5.02 8.83 2.10
N LEU A 133 -5.41 7.55 2.12
CA LEU A 133 -4.68 6.48 1.46
C LEU A 133 -4.67 6.59 -0.06
N LYS A 134 -5.69 7.22 -0.67
CA LYS A 134 -5.68 7.50 -2.11
C LYS A 134 -4.57 8.48 -2.47
N LEU A 135 -4.44 9.58 -1.72
CA LEU A 135 -3.32 10.53 -1.91
C LEU A 135 -1.97 9.82 -1.67
N ASN A 136 -1.92 8.95 -0.66
CA ASN A 136 -0.72 8.19 -0.31
C ASN A 136 -0.25 7.31 -1.49
N ASP A 137 -1.14 6.46 -2.01
CA ASP A 137 -0.89 5.61 -3.18
C ASP A 137 -0.53 6.41 -4.42
N PHE A 138 -1.25 7.51 -4.66
CA PHE A 138 -0.95 8.42 -5.76
C PHE A 138 0.50 8.93 -5.71
N PHE A 139 0.94 9.51 -4.59
CA PHE A 139 2.31 10.03 -4.50
C PHE A 139 3.39 8.94 -4.48
N LEU A 140 3.10 7.76 -3.90
CA LEU A 140 4.02 6.63 -3.98
C LEU A 140 4.24 6.21 -5.44
N LYS A 141 3.18 6.18 -6.25
CA LYS A 141 3.25 5.90 -7.68
C LYS A 141 3.99 6.98 -8.45
N GLU A 142 3.73 8.27 -8.19
CA GLU A 142 4.44 9.36 -8.87
C GLU A 142 5.94 9.37 -8.54
N ILE A 143 6.31 9.17 -7.27
CA ILE A 143 7.72 9.03 -6.86
C ILE A 143 8.36 7.82 -7.56
N SER A 144 7.67 6.68 -7.57
CA SER A 144 8.16 5.46 -8.23
C SER A 144 8.35 5.66 -9.73
N ARG A 145 7.40 6.33 -10.40
CA ARG A 145 7.48 6.68 -11.82
C ARG A 145 8.66 7.58 -12.10
N TYR A 146 8.89 8.61 -11.28
CA TYR A 146 10.02 9.52 -11.45
C TYR A 146 11.34 8.75 -11.36
N ILE A 147 11.51 7.94 -10.31
CA ILE A 147 12.76 7.20 -10.08
C ILE A 147 13.02 6.22 -11.22
N ASN A 148 11.99 5.48 -11.67
CA ASN A 148 12.13 4.54 -12.79
C ASN A 148 12.50 5.24 -14.10
N LYS A 149 11.92 6.41 -14.36
CA LYS A 149 12.12 7.13 -15.63
C LYS A 149 13.44 7.92 -15.68
N PHE A 150 13.84 8.57 -14.59
CA PHE A 150 14.93 9.55 -14.61
C PHE A 150 16.12 9.21 -13.71
N ALA A 151 15.96 8.35 -12.71
CA ALA A 151 17.03 8.09 -11.75
C ALA A 151 17.72 6.75 -11.98
N ARG A 152 16.97 5.65 -11.93
CA ARG A 152 17.50 4.30 -12.12
C ARG A 152 16.42 3.32 -12.54
N ALA A 153 16.79 2.39 -13.42
CA ALA A 153 15.95 1.27 -13.78
C ALA A 153 15.63 0.36 -12.58
N THR A 154 14.52 -0.36 -12.68
CA THR A 154 14.14 -1.38 -11.70
C THR A 154 15.08 -2.57 -11.82
N LYS A 155 15.55 -3.12 -10.69
CA LYS A 155 16.35 -4.35 -10.69
C LYS A 155 15.42 -5.54 -10.62
N ALA A 156 15.36 -6.33 -11.68
CA ALA A 156 14.51 -7.51 -11.75
C ALA A 156 14.99 -8.64 -10.81
N ASP A 157 16.30 -8.76 -10.62
CA ASP A 157 17.04 -9.86 -10.02
C ASP A 157 17.38 -9.69 -8.52
N ILE A 158 16.60 -8.89 -7.80
CA ILE A 158 16.76 -8.74 -6.35
C ILE A 158 16.39 -10.06 -5.66
N SER A 159 17.29 -10.55 -4.80
CA SER A 159 17.02 -11.71 -3.93
C SER A 159 16.18 -11.33 -2.71
N PRO A 160 15.44 -12.27 -2.10
CA PRO A 160 14.69 -12.04 -0.86
C PRO A 160 15.55 -11.48 0.28
N GLU A 161 16.80 -11.90 0.39
CA GLU A 161 17.76 -11.44 1.39
C GLU A 161 18.16 -9.98 1.18
N GLN A 162 18.44 -9.61 -0.08
CA GLN A 162 18.71 -8.21 -0.44
C GLN A 162 17.49 -7.32 -0.20
N PHE A 163 16.30 -7.81 -0.52
CA PHE A 163 15.06 -7.09 -0.23
C PHE A 163 14.85 -6.93 1.29
N ASP A 164 15.12 -7.96 2.08
CA ASP A 164 14.93 -7.86 3.53
C ASP A 164 15.89 -6.89 4.20
N ALA A 165 17.10 -6.74 3.65
CA ALA A 165 18.09 -5.76 4.10
C ALA A 165 17.70 -4.29 3.85
N LEU A 166 16.72 -4.03 2.97
CA LEU A 166 16.25 -2.66 2.71
C LEU A 166 15.59 -2.03 3.95
N PRO A 167 15.74 -0.72 4.16
CA PRO A 167 14.90 0.03 5.09
C PRO A 167 13.41 -0.15 4.78
N GLY A 168 12.55 -0.06 5.78
CA GLY A 168 11.11 -0.26 5.59
C GLY A 168 10.54 0.61 4.46
N HIS A 169 10.82 1.90 4.47
CA HIS A 169 10.34 2.82 3.44
C HIS A 169 10.81 2.45 2.03
N HIS A 170 12.04 1.95 1.89
CA HIS A 170 12.55 1.41 0.63
C HIS A 170 11.88 0.11 0.19
N LYS A 171 11.41 -0.74 1.11
CA LYS A 171 10.68 -1.96 0.74
C LYS A 171 9.40 -1.64 -0.02
N LEU A 172 8.57 -0.72 0.49
CA LEU A 172 7.33 -0.33 -0.21
C LEU A 172 7.60 0.39 -1.52
N LEU A 173 8.59 1.30 -1.53
CA LEU A 173 8.99 1.97 -2.75
C LEU A 173 9.45 0.99 -3.82
N GLU A 174 10.30 0.01 -3.46
CA GLU A 174 10.80 -0.98 -4.42
C GLU A 174 9.68 -1.86 -4.96
N LEU A 175 8.73 -2.30 -4.12
CA LEU A 175 7.55 -3.05 -4.58
C LEU A 175 6.68 -2.22 -5.53
N SER A 176 6.47 -0.93 -5.22
CA SER A 176 5.69 -0.02 -6.08
C SER A 176 6.38 0.19 -7.43
N ARG A 177 7.69 0.47 -7.43
CA ARG A 177 8.51 0.59 -8.65
C ARG A 177 8.46 -0.67 -9.50
N ARG A 178 8.58 -1.84 -8.89
CA ARG A 178 8.51 -3.14 -9.57
C ARG A 178 7.14 -3.40 -10.18
N ARG A 179 6.04 -3.08 -9.49
CA ARG A 179 4.70 -3.17 -10.09
C ARG A 179 4.53 -2.29 -11.32
N LEU A 180 5.02 -1.05 -11.27
CA LEU A 180 4.89 -0.11 -12.39
C LEU A 180 5.69 -0.56 -13.62
N ASP A 181 6.87 -1.15 -13.43
CA ASP A 181 7.79 -1.48 -14.52
C ASP A 181 7.61 -2.92 -15.03
N LEU A 182 7.36 -3.87 -14.13
CA LEU A 182 7.26 -5.31 -14.42
C LEU A 182 5.81 -5.83 -14.45
N GLY A 183 4.85 -4.99 -14.05
CA GLY A 183 3.41 -5.28 -14.08
C GLY A 183 2.82 -5.76 -12.74
N ASP A 184 1.51 -5.92 -12.72
CA ASP A 184 0.75 -6.12 -11.49
C ASP A 184 0.64 -7.59 -11.03
N GLN A 185 1.01 -8.54 -11.88
CA GLN A 185 0.80 -9.98 -11.63
C GLN A 185 2.06 -10.72 -11.14
N LEU A 186 3.05 -9.99 -10.59
CA LEU A 186 4.33 -10.55 -10.17
C LEU A 186 4.19 -11.72 -9.19
N VAL A 187 3.24 -11.63 -8.25
CA VAL A 187 2.96 -12.71 -7.30
C VAL A 187 2.58 -14.05 -7.96
N LYS A 188 2.16 -14.08 -9.23
CA LYS A 188 1.88 -15.32 -9.96
C LYS A 188 3.10 -15.87 -10.71
N ASP A 189 4.10 -15.03 -10.95
CA ASP A 189 5.33 -15.42 -11.63
C ASP A 189 6.32 -16.04 -10.64
N ARG A 190 6.62 -17.33 -10.81
CA ARG A 190 7.50 -18.11 -9.93
C ARG A 190 8.93 -17.57 -9.85
N ASN A 191 9.37 -16.84 -10.87
CA ASN A 191 10.71 -16.28 -10.93
C ASN A 191 10.78 -14.87 -10.33
N SER A 192 9.64 -14.27 -10.00
CA SER A 192 9.61 -12.94 -9.39
C SER A 192 10.03 -12.97 -7.92
N LEU A 193 10.57 -11.84 -7.46
CA LEU A 193 10.80 -11.59 -6.04
C LEU A 193 9.48 -11.70 -5.26
N GLU A 194 8.39 -11.14 -5.78
CA GLU A 194 7.08 -11.06 -5.12
C GLU A 194 6.51 -12.45 -4.81
N PHE A 195 6.61 -13.39 -5.76
CA PHE A 195 6.23 -14.79 -5.52
C PHE A 195 7.09 -15.42 -4.41
N GLN A 196 8.41 -15.19 -4.44
CA GLN A 196 9.33 -15.72 -3.43
C GLN A 196 9.01 -15.15 -2.04
N LEU A 197 8.88 -13.83 -1.91
CA LEU A 197 8.52 -13.10 -0.69
C LEU A 197 7.18 -13.56 -0.12
N GLN A 198 6.20 -13.80 -0.98
CA GLN A 198 4.90 -14.35 -0.58
C GLN A 198 5.07 -15.76 0.02
N ARG A 199 5.85 -16.64 -0.63
CA ARG A 199 6.09 -18.02 -0.19
C ARG A 199 6.79 -18.10 1.18
N ILE A 200 7.73 -17.20 1.44
CA ILE A 200 8.46 -17.15 2.72
C ILE A 200 7.76 -16.32 3.80
N GLY A 201 6.57 -15.78 3.49
CA GLY A 201 5.72 -15.07 4.45
C GLY A 201 6.21 -13.67 4.83
N VAL A 202 7.07 -13.04 4.03
CA VAL A 202 7.59 -11.69 4.31
C VAL A 202 6.47 -10.65 4.30
N PHE A 203 5.52 -10.75 3.37
CA PHE A 203 4.41 -9.80 3.31
C PHE A 203 3.53 -9.82 4.57
N ASN A 204 3.28 -10.98 5.17
CA ASN A 204 2.55 -11.06 6.44
C ASN A 204 3.31 -10.36 7.58
N LYS A 205 4.63 -10.58 7.65
CA LYS A 205 5.49 -9.90 8.65
C LYS A 205 5.54 -8.38 8.45
N LEU A 206 5.50 -7.92 7.19
CA LEU A 206 5.47 -6.50 6.87
C LEU A 206 4.12 -5.85 7.21
N SER A 207 3.00 -6.53 6.92
CA SER A 207 1.67 -6.02 7.29
C SER A 207 1.48 -5.86 8.79
N GLU A 208 2.07 -6.75 9.60
CA GLU A 208 1.98 -6.69 11.06
C GLU A 208 2.74 -5.50 11.67
N LYS A 209 3.73 -4.93 10.96
CA LYS A 209 4.57 -3.85 11.47
C LYS A 209 3.96 -2.47 11.32
N ASN A 210 3.18 -2.21 10.27
CA ASN A 210 2.67 -0.89 9.95
C ASN A 210 1.34 -0.99 9.18
N LYS A 211 0.32 -0.22 9.60
CA LYS A 211 -1.00 -0.16 8.95
C LYS A 211 -0.91 0.27 7.48
N THR A 212 -0.01 1.18 7.14
CA THR A 212 0.22 1.62 5.75
C THR A 212 0.72 0.45 4.89
N PHE A 213 1.59 -0.41 5.42
CA PHE A 213 2.04 -1.61 4.72
C PHE A 213 0.91 -2.61 4.54
N ASP A 214 0.11 -2.85 5.59
CA ASP A 214 -1.05 -3.74 5.49
C ASP A 214 -2.01 -3.27 4.39
N HIS A 215 -2.29 -1.97 4.33
CA HIS A 215 -3.15 -1.40 3.28
C HIS A 215 -2.62 -1.70 1.87
N TYR A 216 -1.36 -1.32 1.58
CA TYR A 216 -0.75 -1.55 0.27
C TYR A 216 -0.69 -3.02 -0.10
N LEU A 217 -0.24 -3.88 0.82
CA LEU A 217 -0.10 -5.31 0.54
C LEU A 217 -1.46 -6.00 0.33
N ARG A 218 -2.56 -5.48 0.92
CA ARG A 218 -3.93 -5.92 0.61
C ARG A 218 -4.39 -5.45 -0.76
N GLU A 219 -4.23 -4.16 -1.04
CA GLU A 219 -4.64 -3.54 -2.31
C GLU A 219 -3.92 -4.19 -3.49
N TRP A 220 -2.63 -4.48 -3.34
CA TRP A 220 -1.82 -5.14 -4.36
C TRP A 220 -2.02 -6.65 -4.42
N HIS A 221 -2.88 -7.22 -3.56
CA HIS A 221 -3.15 -8.65 -3.44
C HIS A 221 -1.92 -9.51 -3.13
N TYR A 222 -0.98 -8.97 -2.37
CA TYR A 222 0.27 -9.64 -1.98
C TYR A 222 0.10 -10.47 -0.71
N LEU A 223 -0.82 -10.09 0.17
CA LEU A 223 -1.17 -10.90 1.33
C LEU A 223 -1.94 -12.16 0.90
N ILE A 224 -1.46 -13.31 1.35
CA ILE A 224 -2.23 -14.55 1.21
C ILE A 224 -3.43 -14.43 2.15
N THR A 225 -4.63 -14.32 1.58
CA THR A 225 -5.90 -14.52 2.28
C THR A 225 -6.08 -16.00 2.60
N THR A 226 -5.16 -16.56 3.38
CA THR A 226 -5.34 -17.89 3.93
C THR A 226 -6.55 -17.84 4.84
N SER A 227 -7.64 -18.49 4.43
CA SER A 227 -8.67 -19.02 5.32
C SER A 227 -8.00 -19.49 6.61
N PHE A 228 -8.54 -19.11 7.76
CA PHE A 228 -8.09 -19.51 9.09
C PHE A 228 -7.64 -20.98 9.17
N TRP A 229 -8.30 -21.87 8.41
CA TRP A 229 -7.99 -23.29 8.27
C TRP A 229 -6.63 -23.61 7.66
N ALA A 230 -6.10 -22.82 6.72
CA ALA A 230 -4.78 -23.06 6.14
C ALA A 230 -3.65 -22.70 7.12
N ARG A 231 -3.82 -21.62 7.91
CA ARG A 231 -2.91 -21.26 9.02
C ARG A 231 -2.97 -22.26 10.17
N LEU A 232 -4.17 -22.75 10.49
CA LEU A 232 -4.37 -23.81 11.47
C LEU A 232 -3.73 -25.12 11.00
N LYS A 233 -3.88 -25.49 9.72
CA LYS A 233 -3.31 -26.71 9.15
C LYS A 233 -1.78 -26.71 9.12
N SER A 234 -1.13 -25.57 8.82
CA SER A 234 0.35 -25.52 8.87
C SER A 234 0.85 -25.67 10.32
N SER A 235 0.25 -24.94 11.27
CA SER A 235 0.59 -25.03 12.69
C SER A 235 0.31 -26.42 13.28
N LEU A 236 -0.82 -27.03 12.91
CA LEU A 236 -1.16 -28.40 13.29
C LEU A 236 -0.23 -29.41 12.64
N SER A 237 0.24 -29.21 11.41
CA SER A 237 1.16 -30.14 10.74
C SER A 237 2.54 -30.19 11.40
N GLU A 238 3.06 -29.05 11.86
CA GLU A 238 4.30 -28.97 12.64
C GLU A 238 4.14 -29.60 14.04
N LEU A 239 3.02 -29.35 14.70
CA LEU A 239 2.69 -29.97 16.00
C LEU A 239 2.48 -31.49 15.84
N TRP A 240 1.80 -31.93 14.78
CA TRP A 240 1.54 -33.34 14.48
C TRP A 240 2.83 -34.09 14.13
N GLY A 241 3.78 -33.45 13.43
CA GLY A 241 5.11 -34.01 13.20
C GLY A 241 5.87 -34.30 14.51
N LYS A 242 5.77 -33.39 15.49
CA LYS A 242 6.35 -33.56 16.83
C LYS A 242 5.61 -34.62 17.66
N PHE A 243 4.28 -34.66 17.60
CA PHE A 243 3.47 -35.69 18.26
C PHE A 243 3.69 -37.09 17.67
N LYS A 244 3.81 -37.22 16.35
CA LYS A 244 4.08 -38.51 15.68
C LYS A 244 5.44 -39.11 16.09
N GLY A 245 6.42 -38.26 16.45
CA GLY A 245 7.69 -38.68 17.05
C GLY A 245 7.54 -39.24 18.47
N LEU A 246 6.66 -38.64 19.28
CA LEU A 246 6.34 -39.10 20.64
C LEU A 246 5.50 -40.39 20.66
N PHE A 247 4.64 -40.61 19.67
CA PHE A 247 3.77 -41.79 19.56
C PHE A 247 4.42 -43.02 18.89
N LYS A 248 5.67 -42.92 18.40
CA LYS A 248 6.39 -44.07 17.81
C LYS A 248 6.85 -45.11 18.84
N SER A 249 6.84 -44.79 20.13
CA SER A 249 7.15 -45.74 21.20
C SER A 249 5.99 -45.88 22.18
N PHE A 250 5.15 -46.87 21.93
CA PHE A 250 4.01 -47.22 22.79
C PHE A 250 4.44 -47.56 24.23
N ASN A 251 5.67 -48.05 24.40
CA ASN A 251 6.26 -48.35 25.72
C ASN A 251 6.58 -47.09 26.53
N TYR A 252 7.01 -45.98 25.90
CA TYR A 252 7.22 -44.70 26.59
C TYR A 252 5.91 -43.97 26.93
N PHE A 253 4.90 -44.10 26.08
CA PHE A 253 3.56 -43.56 26.36
C PHE A 253 2.90 -44.28 27.55
N ARG A 254 3.04 -45.62 27.63
CA ARG A 254 2.56 -46.41 28.77
C ARG A 254 3.30 -46.07 30.07
N LEU A 255 4.61 -45.81 30.03
CA LEU A 255 5.39 -45.40 31.20
C LEU A 255 5.02 -43.98 31.69
N SER A 256 4.74 -43.04 30.78
CA SER A 256 4.29 -41.69 31.17
C SER A 256 2.86 -41.67 31.73
N LEU A 257 1.99 -42.55 31.25
CA LEU A 257 0.63 -42.79 31.74
C LEU A 257 0.59 -43.34 33.18
N VAL A 258 1.60 -44.12 33.59
CA VAL A 258 1.63 -44.81 34.89
C VAL A 258 2.43 -44.03 35.96
N GLN A 259 3.39 -43.18 35.56
CA GLN A 259 4.28 -42.49 36.52
C GLN A 259 4.05 -40.99 36.71
N ARG A 260 3.25 -40.30 35.87
CA ARG A 260 2.98 -38.85 36.04
C ARG A 260 1.50 -38.56 36.27
N LYS A 261 1.26 -37.68 37.26
CA LYS A 261 -0.03 -37.37 37.89
C LYS A 261 -1.22 -37.41 36.90
N PRO A 262 -2.28 -38.22 37.17
CA PRO A 262 -3.45 -38.37 36.28
C PRO A 262 -4.18 -37.05 35.98
N ALA A 263 -3.93 -36.02 36.80
CA ALA A 263 -4.40 -34.67 36.58
C ALA A 263 -4.01 -34.09 35.20
N TYR A 264 -2.78 -34.31 34.71
CA TYR A 264 -2.36 -33.72 33.42
C TYR A 264 -3.08 -34.34 32.22
N LEU A 265 -3.41 -35.63 32.29
CA LEU A 265 -4.22 -36.30 31.27
C LEU A 265 -5.67 -35.84 31.32
N PHE A 266 -6.22 -35.67 32.53
CA PHE A 266 -7.56 -35.13 32.72
C PHE A 266 -7.67 -33.70 32.16
N TYR A 267 -6.73 -32.81 32.50
CA TYR A 267 -6.69 -31.46 31.94
C TYR A 267 -6.45 -31.45 30.42
N GLY A 268 -5.58 -32.31 29.90
CA GLY A 268 -5.35 -32.44 28.46
C GLY A 268 -6.61 -32.89 27.71
N LEU A 269 -7.34 -33.86 28.25
CA LEU A 269 -8.59 -34.36 27.68
C LEU A 269 -9.70 -33.31 27.75
N ILE A 270 -9.79 -32.58 28.86
CA ILE A 270 -10.71 -31.43 29.01
C ILE A 270 -10.39 -30.34 27.98
N ILE A 271 -9.12 -29.97 27.79
CA ILE A 271 -8.71 -28.97 26.80
C ILE A 271 -9.10 -29.41 25.39
N ILE A 272 -8.91 -30.69 25.04
CA ILE A 272 -9.34 -31.24 23.74
C ILE A 272 -10.86 -31.16 23.59
N ILE A 273 -11.63 -31.49 24.63
CA ILE A 273 -13.10 -31.36 24.62
C ILE A 273 -13.52 -29.90 24.41
N PHE A 274 -12.89 -28.94 25.08
CA PHE A 274 -13.20 -27.52 24.90
C PHE A 274 -12.85 -27.02 23.50
N ILE A 275 -11.74 -27.47 22.92
CA ILE A 275 -11.39 -27.16 21.53
C ILE A 275 -12.43 -27.74 20.56
N LEU A 276 -12.87 -28.99 20.78
CA LEU A 276 -13.91 -29.62 19.97
C LEU A 276 -15.24 -28.89 20.10
N LEU A 277 -15.64 -28.46 21.30
CA LEU A 277 -16.84 -27.67 21.52
C LEU A 277 -16.76 -26.28 20.86
N ALA A 278 -15.61 -25.62 20.96
CA ALA A 278 -15.37 -24.31 20.33
C ALA A 278 -15.45 -24.37 18.79
N ILE A 279 -15.18 -25.52 18.18
CA ILE A 279 -15.32 -25.73 16.74
C ILE A 279 -16.75 -26.18 16.37
N TYR A 280 -17.34 -27.09 17.17
CA TYR A 280 -18.65 -27.67 16.88
C TYR A 280 -19.80 -26.66 17.04
N VAL A 281 -19.76 -25.81 18.07
CA VAL A 281 -20.83 -24.85 18.37
C VAL A 281 -21.02 -23.82 17.24
N PRO A 282 -19.98 -23.14 16.73
CA PRO A 282 -20.12 -22.20 15.62
C PRO A 282 -20.55 -22.86 14.31
N MET A 283 -20.06 -24.08 14.02
CA MET A 283 -20.47 -24.83 12.84
C MET A 283 -21.97 -25.12 12.86
N LYS A 284 -22.51 -25.60 13.99
CA LYS A 284 -23.94 -25.90 14.14
C LYS A 284 -24.80 -24.63 14.17
N TRP A 285 -24.27 -23.54 14.69
CA TRP A 285 -24.96 -22.24 14.67
C TRP A 285 -25.08 -21.68 13.25
N ASN A 286 -24.01 -21.78 12.45
CA ASN A 286 -24.03 -21.35 11.04
C ASN A 286 -24.99 -22.18 10.18
N SER A 287 -25.08 -23.50 10.41
CA SER A 287 -26.07 -24.32 9.70
C SER A 287 -27.51 -23.95 10.09
N TYR A 288 -27.75 -23.67 11.37
CA TYR A 288 -29.07 -23.27 11.86
C TYR A 288 -29.51 -21.89 11.34
N SER A 289 -28.58 -20.93 11.25
CA SER A 289 -28.88 -19.61 10.67
C SER A 289 -29.17 -19.68 9.17
N LEU A 290 -28.47 -20.57 8.45
CA LEU A 290 -28.68 -20.76 7.01
C LEU A 290 -30.04 -21.38 6.71
N GLU A 291 -30.44 -22.38 7.50
CA GLU A 291 -31.73 -23.06 7.36
C GLU A 291 -32.91 -22.11 7.69
N LYS A 292 -32.77 -21.27 8.73
CA LYS A 292 -33.75 -20.22 9.04
C LYS A 292 -33.86 -19.18 7.93
N TYR A 293 -32.73 -18.77 7.35
CA TYR A 293 -32.71 -17.79 6.25
C TYR A 293 -33.44 -18.32 5.01
N GLN A 294 -33.19 -19.58 4.63
CA GLN A 294 -33.87 -20.22 3.51
C GLN A 294 -35.38 -20.38 3.76
N HIS A 295 -35.78 -20.67 4.99
CA HIS A 295 -37.20 -20.74 5.36
C HIS A 295 -37.89 -19.37 5.25
N PHE A 296 -37.21 -18.28 5.64
CA PHE A 296 -37.73 -16.91 5.49
C PHE A 296 -37.83 -16.49 4.01
N GLU A 297 -36.84 -16.83 3.20
CA GLU A 297 -36.82 -16.50 1.77
C GLU A 297 -37.97 -17.21 1.02
N LYS A 298 -38.22 -18.47 1.38
CA LYS A 298 -39.34 -19.24 0.83
C LYS A 298 -40.71 -18.66 1.23
N GLN A 299 -40.88 -18.27 2.49
CA GLN A 299 -42.11 -17.61 2.96
C GLN A 299 -42.32 -16.24 2.32
N ALA A 300 -41.25 -15.46 2.11
CA ALA A 300 -41.33 -14.17 1.42
C ALA A 300 -41.77 -14.35 -0.04
N ALA A 301 -41.20 -15.34 -0.76
CA ALA A 301 -41.56 -15.65 -2.13
C ALA A 301 -43.01 -16.13 -2.28
N GLU A 302 -43.48 -16.99 -1.36
CA GLU A 302 -44.88 -17.47 -1.33
C GLU A 302 -45.87 -16.32 -1.04
N THR A 303 -45.51 -15.40 -0.14
CA THR A 303 -46.33 -14.22 0.19
C THR A 303 -46.40 -13.25 -0.99
N GLN A 304 -45.29 -13.05 -1.70
CA GLN A 304 -45.23 -12.17 -2.86
C GLN A 304 -46.03 -12.72 -4.05
N GLN A 305 -46.03 -14.04 -4.26
CA GLN A 305 -46.92 -14.69 -5.22
C GLN A 305 -48.40 -14.56 -4.84
N ALA A 306 -48.75 -14.68 -3.57
CA ALA A 306 -50.12 -14.53 -3.09
C ALA A 306 -50.66 -13.10 -3.23
N ILE A 307 -49.80 -12.08 -3.10
CA ILE A 307 -50.16 -10.66 -3.28
C ILE A 307 -50.27 -10.29 -4.77
N SER A 308 -49.60 -11.04 -5.66
CA SER A 308 -49.63 -10.81 -7.12
C SER A 308 -50.80 -11.47 -7.87
N LYS A 309 -51.70 -12.15 -7.14
CA LYS A 309 -52.97 -12.70 -7.65
C LYS A 309 -54.14 -11.86 -7.16
#